data_AF-A0A8S2NXV9-F1
#
_entry.id   AF-A0A8S2NXV9-F1
#
_cell.length_a   1.000
_cell.length_b   1.000
_cell.length_c   1.000
_cell.angle_alpha   90.00
_cell.angle_beta   90.00
_cell.angle_gamma   90.00
#
_symmetry.space_group_name_H-M   'P 1'
#
loop_
_entity.id
_entity.type
_entity.pdbx_description
1 polymer ?
#
loop_
_entity_poly.entity_id
_entity_poly.type
_entity_poly.pdbx_seq_one_letter_code
_entity_poly.pdbx_strand_id
1 'polypeptide(L)'
;LTNFLFSRPKNIPVYHCCTGHLGTLTWGKVAEYGLHHLATNSLENAISYPHLQFTENRFRYHYLRVLQEVIPAFILDCYMRVVGRKPMFIKLSDRIYKSVRTLDFFTSHSWLFPNDNSVFLQNQMNDIDQKIFCFDLKDLDWFQYWNNYCMGAKQYLLREDVSRTSKCMKRYKRLKRLQNVLYFTAIAFVIKSIFFKSFKFRRIFVILFRIMFFAISAIARKIGLQRE
;
A
#
# COMPACT_ATOMS: atom_id res chain seq x y z
N LEU A 1 -15.49 -26.82 42.83
CA LEU A 1 -14.83 -27.08 41.52
C LEU A 1 -14.82 -28.58 41.19
N THR A 2 -15.94 -29.29 41.37
CA THR A 2 -15.94 -30.77 41.34
C THR A 2 -17.31 -31.27 40.88
N ASN A 3 -17.69 -31.01 39.62
CA ASN A 3 -18.81 -31.70 38.93
C ASN A 3 -18.87 -31.44 37.42
N PHE A 4 -17.75 -31.14 36.75
CA PHE A 4 -17.69 -31.31 35.28
C PHE A 4 -17.35 -32.77 35.00
N LEU A 5 -18.40 -33.60 34.98
CA LEU A 5 -18.36 -34.96 34.47
C LEU A 5 -17.76 -34.94 33.06
N PHE A 6 -16.59 -35.56 32.89
CA PHE A 6 -15.94 -35.83 31.61
C PHE A 6 -16.75 -36.88 30.82
N SER A 7 -17.97 -36.56 30.39
CA SER A 7 -18.55 -37.27 29.25
C SER A 7 -17.78 -36.79 28.02
N ARG A 8 -16.92 -37.66 27.47
CA ARG A 8 -16.26 -37.36 26.20
C ARG A 8 -17.35 -37.08 25.17
N PRO A 9 -17.43 -35.87 24.60
CA PRO A 9 -18.41 -35.60 23.57
C PRO A 9 -18.15 -36.54 22.39
N LYS A 10 -19.21 -37.05 21.76
CA LYS A 10 -19.12 -37.97 20.61
C LYS A 10 -18.25 -37.40 19.48
N ASN A 11 -18.21 -36.07 19.35
CA ASN A 11 -17.34 -35.33 18.45
C ASN A 11 -16.44 -34.39 19.26
N ILE A 12 -15.18 -34.24 18.84
CA ILE A 12 -14.24 -33.30 19.46
C ILE A 12 -14.73 -31.87 19.17
N PRO A 13 -15.03 -31.06 20.20
CA PRO A 13 -15.44 -29.67 19.98
C PRO A 13 -14.25 -28.87 19.44
N VAL A 14 -14.45 -28.17 18.33
CA VAL A 14 -13.46 -27.30 17.70
C VAL A 14 -13.82 -25.85 18.00
N TYR A 15 -12.86 -25.08 18.53
CA TYR A 15 -13.02 -23.67 18.87
C TYR A 15 -12.15 -22.85 17.92
N HIS A 16 -12.79 -22.04 17.08
CA HIS A 16 -12.08 -21.14 16.16
C HIS A 16 -11.89 -19.77 16.82
N CYS A 17 -10.63 -19.34 16.95
CA CYS A 17 -10.27 -17.97 17.30
C CYS A 17 -10.06 -17.20 15.99
N CYS A 18 -11.13 -16.62 15.46
CA CYS A 18 -11.11 -15.88 14.20
C CYS A 18 -12.03 -14.67 14.27
N THR A 19 -11.72 -13.65 13.47
CA THR A 19 -12.49 -12.39 13.40
C THR A 19 -13.92 -12.61 12.86
N GLY A 20 -14.19 -13.74 12.20
CA GLY A 20 -15.54 -14.22 11.87
C GLY A 20 -16.47 -13.15 11.28
N HIS A 21 -17.72 -13.14 11.74
CA HIS A 21 -18.75 -12.14 11.37
C HIS A 21 -18.50 -10.74 11.95
N LEU A 22 -17.49 -10.57 12.80
CA LEU A 22 -17.21 -9.35 13.55
C LEU A 22 -16.28 -8.40 12.78
N GLY A 23 -16.24 -8.55 11.45
CA GLY A 23 -15.23 -7.99 10.55
C GLY A 23 -14.86 -6.52 10.77
N THR A 24 -13.74 -6.29 11.46
CA THR A 24 -13.19 -4.94 11.70
C THR A 24 -12.02 -4.57 10.79
N LEU A 25 -11.37 -5.57 10.15
CA LEU A 25 -10.15 -5.39 9.36
C LEU A 25 -10.38 -5.66 7.87
N THR A 26 -10.26 -4.62 7.06
CA THR A 26 -10.32 -4.71 5.59
C THR A 26 -8.91 -4.73 5.00
N TRP A 27 -8.75 -5.25 3.77
CA TRP A 27 -7.47 -5.19 3.05
C TRP A 27 -6.97 -3.76 2.82
N GLY A 28 -7.88 -2.78 2.74
CA GLY A 28 -7.54 -1.36 2.71
C GLY A 28 -6.84 -0.90 4.00
N LYS A 29 -7.39 -1.24 5.17
CA LYS A 29 -6.77 -0.95 6.48
C LYS A 29 -5.44 -1.70 6.66
N VAL A 30 -5.36 -2.95 6.21
CA VAL A 30 -4.10 -3.72 6.20
C VAL A 30 -3.02 -2.99 5.40
N ALA A 31 -3.36 -2.51 4.19
CA ALA A 31 -2.41 -1.76 3.38
C ALA A 31 -1.99 -0.44 4.05
N GLU A 32 -2.94 0.27 4.66
CA GLU A 32 -2.69 1.51 5.39
C GLU A 32 -1.74 1.30 6.58
N TYR A 33 -2.08 0.37 7.48
CA TYR A 33 -1.25 0.05 8.66
C TYR A 33 0.11 -0.49 8.24
N GLY A 34 0.15 -1.41 7.28
CA GLY A 34 1.40 -1.96 6.75
C GLY A 34 2.33 -0.87 6.19
N LEU A 35 1.81 0.04 5.36
CA LEU A 35 2.60 1.14 4.79
C LEU A 35 3.03 2.16 5.86
N HIS A 36 2.18 2.43 6.85
CA HIS A 36 2.52 3.27 7.98
C HIS A 36 3.69 2.68 8.78
N HIS A 37 3.59 1.41 9.18
CA HIS A 37 4.63 0.76 9.97
C HIS A 37 5.89 0.45 9.17
N LEU A 38 5.82 0.25 7.85
CA LEU A 38 7.02 0.20 7.00
C LEU A 38 7.72 1.56 6.91
N ALA A 39 6.96 2.67 6.98
CA ALA A 39 7.53 4.01 7.01
C ALA A 39 8.20 4.32 8.35
N THR A 40 7.60 3.91 9.48
CA THR A 40 8.17 4.14 10.81
C THR A 40 9.29 3.13 11.12
N ASN A 41 9.12 1.86 10.76
CA ASN A 41 10.05 0.76 10.97
C ASN A 41 10.80 0.41 9.68
N SER A 42 11.35 1.42 9.00
CA SER A 42 11.99 1.25 7.69
C SER A 42 13.10 0.19 7.68
N LEU A 43 13.14 -0.58 6.60
CA LEU A 43 14.13 -1.64 6.37
C LEU A 43 15.48 -1.06 5.94
N GLU A 44 16.57 -1.72 6.36
CA GLU A 44 17.94 -1.31 6.02
C GLU A 44 18.22 -1.46 4.52
N ASN A 45 17.79 -2.57 3.95
CA ASN A 45 18.13 -2.98 2.58
C ASN A 45 17.02 -2.67 1.57
N ALA A 46 16.15 -1.68 1.87
CA ALA A 46 15.12 -1.26 0.94
C ALA A 46 15.73 -0.71 -0.37
N ILE A 47 15.35 -1.32 -1.50
CA ILE A 47 15.79 -0.95 -2.85
C ILE A 47 14.89 0.14 -3.43
N SER A 48 13.60 0.09 -3.15
CA SER A 48 12.58 1.03 -3.61
C SER A 48 11.63 1.42 -2.47
N TYR A 49 10.83 2.47 -2.69
CA TYR A 49 9.72 2.78 -1.80
C TYR A 49 8.58 1.78 -2.06
N PRO A 50 8.05 1.12 -1.01
CA PRO A 50 6.99 0.13 -1.16
C PRO A 50 5.66 0.81 -1.52
N HIS A 51 4.96 0.23 -2.48
CA HIS A 51 3.56 0.56 -2.78
C HIS A 51 2.73 -0.69 -2.53
N LEU A 52 1.71 -0.58 -1.70
CA LEU A 52 0.81 -1.68 -1.39
C LEU A 52 -0.62 -1.21 -1.63
N GLN A 53 -1.29 -1.87 -2.58
CA GLN A 53 -2.66 -1.54 -2.93
C GLN A 53 -3.40 -2.81 -3.32
N PHE A 54 -4.55 -3.02 -2.70
CA PHE A 54 -5.48 -4.08 -3.07
C PHE A 54 -6.54 -3.50 -4.00
N THR A 55 -6.94 -4.28 -5.02
CA THR A 55 -8.01 -3.89 -5.93
C THR A 55 -8.78 -5.12 -6.36
N GLU A 56 -10.10 -4.98 -6.47
CA GLU A 56 -10.99 -6.03 -6.93
C GLU A 56 -10.99 -6.15 -8.46
N ASN A 57 -10.62 -5.07 -9.16
CA ASN A 57 -10.62 -5.04 -10.62
C ASN A 57 -9.29 -5.55 -11.18
N ARG A 58 -9.33 -6.75 -11.78
CA ARG A 58 -8.17 -7.39 -12.42
C ARG A 58 -7.57 -6.57 -13.56
N PHE A 59 -8.39 -5.89 -14.38
CA PHE A 59 -7.88 -5.04 -15.46
C PHE A 59 -7.10 -3.85 -14.89
N ARG A 60 -7.65 -3.20 -13.87
CA ARG A 60 -6.97 -2.09 -13.17
C ARG A 60 -5.66 -2.57 -12.55
N TYR A 61 -5.65 -3.74 -11.91
CA TYR A 61 -4.45 -4.33 -11.34
C TYR A 61 -3.36 -4.51 -12.41
N HIS A 62 -3.67 -5.18 -13.52
CA HIS A 62 -2.70 -5.44 -14.58
C HIS A 62 -2.19 -4.14 -15.23
N TYR A 63 -3.09 -3.19 -15.47
CA TYR A 63 -2.72 -1.88 -16.01
C TYR A 63 -1.76 -1.12 -15.10
N LEU A 64 -2.09 -1.01 -13.80
CA LEU A 64 -1.24 -0.34 -12.82
C LEU A 64 0.09 -1.05 -12.65
N ARG A 65 0.10 -2.39 -12.61
CA ARG A 65 1.33 -3.18 -12.55
C ARG A 65 2.27 -2.89 -13.72
N VAL A 66 1.74 -2.88 -14.95
CA VAL A 66 2.57 -2.60 -16.14
C VAL A 66 3.17 -1.20 -16.05
N LEU A 67 2.36 -0.20 -15.70
CA LEU A 67 2.80 1.19 -15.64
C LEU A 67 3.74 1.51 -14.46
N GLN A 68 3.46 0.97 -13.27
CA GLN A 68 4.12 1.36 -12.03
C GLN A 68 5.26 0.41 -11.64
N GLU A 69 5.25 -0.84 -12.10
CA GLU A 69 6.28 -1.83 -11.75
C GLU A 69 7.10 -2.26 -12.97
N VAL A 70 6.45 -2.72 -14.05
CA VAL A 70 7.14 -3.38 -15.17
C VAL A 70 7.92 -2.39 -16.03
N ILE A 71 7.28 -1.29 -16.46
CA ILE A 71 7.94 -0.27 -17.29
C ILE A 71 9.13 0.36 -16.54
N PRO A 72 9.00 0.83 -15.28
CA PRO A 72 10.13 1.36 -14.53
C PRO A 72 11.24 0.34 -14.31
N ALA A 73 10.91 -0.92 -14.01
CA ALA A 73 11.89 -1.99 -13.86
C ALA A 73 12.67 -2.24 -15.16
N PHE A 74 11.99 -2.21 -16.32
CA PHE A 74 12.63 -2.36 -17.62
C PHE A 74 13.58 -1.20 -17.92
N ILE A 75 13.16 0.05 -17.68
CA ILE A 75 14.02 1.24 -17.86
C ILE A 75 15.27 1.14 -16.98
N LEU A 76 15.12 0.75 -15.71
CA LEU A 76 16.25 0.57 -14.79
C LEU A 76 17.19 -0.55 -15.25
N ASP A 77 16.66 -1.66 -15.76
CA ASP A 77 17.49 -2.74 -16.30
C ASP A 77 18.22 -2.33 -17.58
N CYS A 78 17.62 -1.53 -18.45
CA CYS A 78 18.29 -0.94 -19.60
C CYS A 78 19.44 -0.01 -19.16
N TYR A 79 19.18 0.86 -18.17
CA TYR A 79 20.23 1.72 -17.59
C TYR A 79 21.38 0.90 -16.98
N MET A 80 21.08 -0.18 -16.24
CA MET A 80 22.11 -1.07 -15.71
C MET A 80 22.99 -1.65 -16.82
N ARG A 81 22.40 -2.10 -17.93
CA ARG A 81 23.17 -2.61 -19.08
C ARG A 81 24.09 -1.56 -19.69
N VAL A 82 23.61 -0.32 -19.84
CA VAL A 82 24.41 0.81 -20.36
C VAL A 82 25.61 1.11 -19.45
N VAL A 83 25.45 1.00 -18.13
CA VAL A 83 26.53 1.20 -17.15
C VAL A 83 27.37 -0.07 -16.94
N GLY A 84 27.19 -1.11 -17.76
CA GLY A 84 27.95 -2.37 -17.67
C GLY A 84 27.59 -3.23 -16.45
N ARG A 85 26.44 -2.99 -15.81
CA ARG A 85 25.93 -3.75 -14.67
C ARG A 85 24.89 -4.78 -15.10
N LYS A 86 24.74 -5.83 -14.30
CA LYS A 86 23.77 -6.91 -14.54
C LYS A 86 22.33 -6.42 -14.27
N PRO A 87 21.38 -6.61 -15.21
CA PRO A 87 19.97 -6.28 -14.99
C PRO A 87 19.35 -7.23 -13.95
N MET A 88 18.52 -6.68 -13.06
CA MET A 88 17.89 -7.40 -11.94
C MET A 88 16.45 -7.00 -11.63
N PHE A 89 16.00 -5.81 -12.02
CA PHE A 89 14.73 -5.24 -11.58
C PHE A 89 13.52 -5.99 -12.16
N ILE A 90 13.56 -6.39 -13.43
CA ILE A 90 12.47 -7.19 -14.03
C ILE A 90 12.34 -8.54 -13.33
N LYS A 91 13.47 -9.18 -13.03
CA LYS A 91 13.49 -10.47 -12.33
C LYS A 91 12.94 -10.33 -10.91
N LEU A 92 13.21 -9.22 -10.23
CA LEU A 92 12.65 -8.92 -8.92
C LEU A 92 11.13 -8.72 -8.99
N SER A 93 10.65 -7.92 -9.94
CA SER A 93 9.21 -7.71 -10.16
C SER A 93 8.47 -9.01 -10.49
N ASP A 94 9.06 -9.91 -11.29
CA ASP A 94 8.47 -11.22 -11.60
C ASP A 94 8.35 -12.12 -10.36
N ARG A 95 9.36 -12.12 -9.47
CA ARG A 95 9.28 -12.85 -8.19
C ARG A 95 8.15 -12.32 -7.31
N ILE A 96 8.05 -10.99 -7.17
CA ILE A 96 6.98 -10.35 -6.40
C ILE A 96 5.62 -10.73 -6.98
N TYR A 97 5.47 -10.65 -8.31
CA TYR A 97 4.22 -11.01 -8.98
C TYR A 97 3.83 -12.47 -8.75
N LYS A 98 4.78 -13.41 -8.78
CA LYS A 98 4.53 -14.82 -8.47
C LYS A 98 4.02 -15.00 -7.04
N SER A 99 4.63 -14.32 -6.06
CA SER A 99 4.17 -14.34 -4.67
C SER A 99 2.76 -13.74 -4.51
N VAL A 100 2.46 -12.64 -5.21
CA VAL A 100 1.11 -12.06 -5.20
C VAL A 100 0.10 -13.04 -5.81
N ARG A 101 0.44 -13.71 -6.92
CA ARG A 101 -0.41 -14.71 -7.57
C ARG A 101 -0.71 -15.93 -6.69
N THR A 102 0.23 -16.34 -5.85
CA THR A 102 -0.03 -17.43 -4.88
C THR A 102 -0.99 -16.99 -3.77
N LEU A 103 -1.04 -15.70 -3.45
CA LEU A 103 -1.93 -15.15 -2.41
C LEU A 103 -3.29 -14.72 -2.96
N ASP A 104 -3.43 -14.52 -4.27
CA ASP A 104 -4.62 -14.03 -4.96
C ASP A 104 -5.91 -14.72 -4.50
N PHE A 105 -5.90 -16.06 -4.44
CA PHE A 105 -7.07 -16.84 -4.00
C PHE A 105 -7.51 -16.47 -2.57
N PHE A 106 -6.57 -16.29 -1.65
CA PHE A 106 -6.86 -15.98 -0.26
C PHE A 106 -7.25 -14.52 -0.06
N THR A 107 -6.65 -13.61 -0.83
CA THR A 107 -6.88 -12.16 -0.69
C THR A 107 -8.12 -11.67 -1.45
N SER A 108 -8.56 -12.38 -2.48
CA SER A 108 -9.70 -11.97 -3.34
C SER A 108 -11.03 -12.63 -2.98
N HIS A 109 -11.05 -13.54 -2.02
CA HIS A 109 -12.28 -14.17 -1.53
C HIS A 109 -12.50 -13.80 -0.06
N SER A 110 -13.77 -13.63 0.29
CA SER A 110 -14.19 -13.47 1.68
C SER A 110 -14.42 -14.84 2.31
N TRP A 111 -13.89 -15.03 3.50
CA TRP A 111 -13.99 -16.29 4.23
C TRP A 111 -14.75 -16.04 5.53
N LEU A 112 -15.85 -16.75 5.70
CA LEU A 112 -16.62 -16.75 6.93
C LEU A 112 -16.34 -18.06 7.66
N PHE A 113 -15.57 -17.96 8.75
CA PHE A 113 -15.32 -19.08 9.64
C PHE A 113 -16.31 -18.99 10.81
N PRO A 114 -17.16 -20.01 11.01
CA PRO A 114 -18.08 -20.03 12.14
C PRO A 114 -17.29 -20.13 13.44
N ASN A 115 -17.64 -19.31 14.42
CA ASN A 115 -16.98 -19.24 15.72
C ASN A 115 -17.95 -19.41 16.90
N ASP A 116 -19.10 -20.04 16.66
CA ASP A 116 -20.19 -20.20 17.63
C ASP A 116 -19.73 -20.87 18.93
N ASN A 117 -18.89 -21.91 18.84
CA ASN A 117 -18.35 -22.60 20.00
C ASN A 117 -17.47 -21.68 20.88
N SER A 118 -16.68 -20.80 20.26
CA SER A 118 -15.82 -19.85 20.96
C SER A 118 -16.67 -18.77 21.65
N VAL A 119 -17.70 -18.26 20.97
CA VAL A 119 -18.65 -17.29 21.54
C VAL A 119 -19.41 -17.91 22.71
N PHE A 120 -19.89 -19.15 22.56
CA PHE A 120 -20.54 -19.89 23.64
C PHE A 120 -19.63 -20.06 24.85
N LEU A 121 -18.37 -20.49 24.63
CA LEU A 121 -17.40 -20.64 25.70
C LEU A 121 -17.14 -19.32 26.42
N GLN A 122 -16.97 -18.23 25.67
CA GLN A 122 -16.76 -16.90 26.24
C GLN A 122 -17.91 -16.49 27.17
N ASN A 123 -19.15 -16.72 26.76
CA ASN A 123 -20.34 -16.41 27.56
C ASN A 123 -20.50 -17.29 28.81
N GLN A 124 -19.82 -18.45 28.87
CA GLN A 124 -19.82 -19.33 30.04
C GLN A 124 -18.70 -18.99 31.04
N MET A 125 -17.69 -18.21 30.64
CA MET A 125 -16.60 -17.81 31.51
C MET A 125 -17.01 -16.65 32.43
N ASN A 126 -16.50 -16.66 33.65
CA ASN A 126 -16.61 -15.50 34.55
C ASN A 126 -15.67 -14.37 34.13
N ASP A 127 -15.85 -13.18 34.70
CA ASP A 127 -15.07 -11.98 34.35
C ASP A 127 -13.55 -12.12 34.58
N ILE A 128 -13.14 -12.97 35.52
CA ILE A 128 -11.72 -13.22 35.82
C ILE A 128 -11.11 -14.07 34.71
N ASP A 129 -11.76 -15.18 34.37
CA ASP A 129 -11.32 -16.11 33.34
C ASP A 129 -11.33 -15.45 31.95
N GLN A 130 -12.32 -14.61 31.65
CA GLN A 130 -12.34 -13.82 30.41
C GLN A 130 -11.12 -12.90 30.28
N LYS A 131 -10.66 -12.30 31.39
CA LYS A 131 -9.47 -11.44 31.40
C LYS A 131 -8.17 -12.23 31.27
N ILE A 132 -8.09 -13.40 31.91
CA ILE A 132 -6.90 -14.27 31.86
C ILE A 132 -6.78 -14.92 30.47
N PHE A 133 -7.89 -15.40 29.92
CA PHE A 133 -7.96 -16.11 28.64
C PHE A 133 -8.65 -15.24 27.58
N CYS A 134 -8.03 -14.11 27.26
CA CYS A 134 -8.53 -13.22 26.23
C CYS A 134 -8.33 -13.82 24.82
N PHE A 135 -9.41 -14.37 24.26
CA PHE A 135 -9.47 -14.81 22.86
C PHE A 135 -10.55 -14.05 22.06
N ASP A 136 -11.08 -12.95 22.61
CA ASP A 136 -11.94 -12.04 21.86
C ASP A 136 -11.08 -11.13 20.99
N LEU A 137 -11.24 -11.25 19.68
CA LEU A 137 -10.51 -10.45 18.71
C LEU A 137 -11.12 -9.05 18.51
N LYS A 138 -12.27 -8.74 19.13
CA LYS A 138 -12.87 -7.38 19.08
C LYS A 138 -12.00 -6.35 19.79
N ASP A 139 -11.38 -6.74 20.89
CA ASP A 139 -10.53 -5.86 21.70
C ASP A 139 -9.10 -5.75 21.16
N LEU A 140 -8.80 -6.44 20.06
CA LEU A 140 -7.47 -6.41 19.45
C LEU A 140 -7.22 -5.06 18.75
N ASP A 141 -6.23 -4.33 19.25
CA ASP A 141 -5.71 -3.17 18.55
C ASP A 141 -4.91 -3.61 17.30
N TRP A 142 -5.58 -3.53 16.14
CA TRP A 142 -4.99 -3.87 14.85
C TRP A 142 -3.77 -3.01 14.52
N PHE A 143 -3.72 -1.75 14.93
CA PHE A 143 -2.59 -0.88 14.66
C PHE A 143 -1.36 -1.34 15.44
N GLN A 144 -1.52 -1.59 16.74
CA GLN A 144 -0.43 -2.15 17.55
C GLN A 144 -0.01 -3.54 17.08
N TYR A 145 -0.96 -4.39 16.69
CA TYR A 145 -0.69 -5.70 16.13
C TYR A 145 0.21 -5.61 14.89
N TRP A 146 -0.13 -4.75 13.91
CA TRP A 146 0.67 -4.56 12.70
C TRP A 146 2.05 -3.96 13.00
N ASN A 147 2.17 -3.08 13.99
CA ASN A 147 3.47 -2.61 14.44
C ASN A 147 4.37 -3.75 14.93
N ASN A 148 3.83 -4.60 15.81
CA ASN A 148 4.54 -5.75 16.37
C ASN A 148 4.90 -6.76 15.27
N TYR A 149 3.99 -7.00 14.34
CA TYR A 149 4.24 -7.84 13.17
C TYR A 149 5.39 -7.32 12.32
N CYS A 150 5.38 -6.03 11.94
CA CYS A 150 6.44 -5.43 11.14
C CYS A 150 7.80 -5.44 11.86
N MET A 151 7.82 -5.16 13.17
CA MET A 151 9.03 -5.21 13.99
C MET A 151 9.58 -6.63 14.11
N GLY A 152 8.70 -7.61 14.38
CA GLY A 152 9.07 -9.02 14.45
C GLY A 152 9.60 -9.55 13.12
N ALA A 153 8.96 -9.21 12.00
CA ALA A 153 9.46 -9.55 10.67
C ALA A 153 10.84 -8.94 10.40
N LYS A 154 11.05 -7.67 10.77
CA LYS A 154 12.34 -7.00 10.63
C LYS A 154 13.44 -7.71 11.44
N GLN A 155 13.18 -8.02 12.70
CA GLN A 155 14.17 -8.61 13.60
C GLN A 155 14.44 -10.09 13.31
N TYR A 156 13.39 -10.90 13.14
CA TYR A 156 13.53 -12.36 13.12
C TYR A 156 13.58 -12.93 11.70
N LEU A 157 12.75 -12.42 10.79
CA LEU A 157 12.71 -12.91 9.40
C LEU A 157 13.83 -12.29 8.57
N LEU A 158 14.00 -10.97 8.65
CA LEU A 158 14.99 -10.22 7.87
C LEU A 158 16.34 -10.10 8.58
N ARG A 159 16.41 -10.44 9.88
CA ARG A 159 17.63 -10.38 10.70
C ARG A 159 18.28 -8.98 10.70
N GLU A 160 17.46 -7.93 10.64
CA GLU A 160 17.92 -6.54 10.68
C GLU A 160 17.91 -5.99 12.12
N ASP A 161 18.78 -5.01 12.39
CA ASP A 161 18.87 -4.38 13.70
C ASP A 161 17.76 -3.31 13.86
N VAL A 162 16.88 -3.53 14.83
CA VAL A 162 15.77 -2.64 15.15
C VAL A 162 16.23 -1.27 15.66
N SER A 163 17.43 -1.17 16.25
CA SER A 163 18.00 0.09 16.75
C SER A 163 18.36 1.07 15.63
N ARG A 164 18.64 0.57 14.42
CA ARG A 164 19.08 1.38 13.27
C ARG A 164 17.95 2.05 12.50
N THR A 165 16.72 1.92 12.98
CA THR A 165 15.49 2.42 12.35
C THR A 165 15.54 3.91 11.99
N SER A 166 16.21 4.75 12.81
CA SER A 166 16.33 6.19 12.53
C SER A 166 17.09 6.53 11.24
N LYS A 167 18.17 5.80 10.93
CA LYS A 167 18.93 5.96 9.67
C LYS A 167 18.11 5.43 8.49
N CYS A 168 17.42 4.31 8.67
CA CYS A 168 16.57 3.72 7.63
C CYS A 168 15.41 4.63 7.25
N MET A 169 14.77 5.31 8.22
CA MET A 169 13.72 6.30 7.94
C MET A 169 14.20 7.44 7.04
N LYS A 170 15.44 7.92 7.22
CA LYS A 170 16.02 8.95 6.33
C LYS A 170 16.18 8.42 4.91
N ARG A 171 16.66 7.18 4.75
CA ARG A 171 16.76 6.51 3.43
C ARG A 171 15.38 6.33 2.80
N TYR A 172 14.39 5.87 3.56
CA TYR A 172 13.01 5.71 3.11
C TYR A 172 12.42 7.01 2.57
N LYS A 173 12.57 8.12 3.32
CA LYS A 173 12.14 9.46 2.86
C LYS A 173 12.87 9.92 1.60
N ARG A 174 14.16 9.58 1.44
CA ARG A 174 14.92 9.87 0.20
C ARG A 174 14.39 9.06 -0.97
N LEU A 175 14.15 7.75 -0.81
CA LEU A 175 13.58 6.89 -1.84
C LEU A 175 12.18 7.36 -2.26
N LYS A 176 11.32 7.72 -1.29
CA LYS A 176 10.00 8.30 -1.57
C LYS A 176 10.11 9.58 -2.39
N ARG A 177 10.99 10.50 -1.99
CA ARG A 177 11.22 11.76 -2.74
C ARG A 177 11.74 11.49 -4.15
N LEU A 178 12.71 10.61 -4.31
CA LEU A 178 13.25 10.24 -5.61
C LEU A 178 12.15 9.68 -6.53
N GLN A 179 11.36 8.73 -6.03
CA GLN A 179 10.25 8.15 -6.78
C GLN A 179 9.21 9.22 -7.16
N ASN A 180 8.84 10.11 -6.24
CA ASN A 180 7.91 11.19 -6.53
C ASN A 180 8.46 12.15 -7.59
N VAL A 181 9.74 12.55 -7.50
CA VAL A 181 10.38 13.42 -8.51
C VAL A 181 10.38 12.73 -9.87
N LEU A 182 10.76 11.45 -9.94
CA LEU A 182 10.73 10.67 -11.18
C LEU A 182 9.30 10.56 -11.76
N TYR A 183 8.30 10.34 -10.91
CA TYR A 183 6.91 10.24 -11.33
C TYR A 183 6.36 11.57 -11.86
N PHE A 184 6.56 12.67 -11.13
CA PHE A 184 6.11 14.00 -11.57
C PHE A 184 6.85 14.49 -12.81
N THR A 185 8.16 14.21 -12.93
CA THR A 185 8.92 14.54 -14.13
C THR A 185 8.47 13.73 -15.34
N ALA A 186 8.15 12.44 -15.18
CA ALA A 186 7.58 11.62 -16.24
C ALA A 186 6.21 12.15 -16.70
N ILE A 187 5.33 12.52 -15.76
CA ILE A 187 4.04 13.14 -16.08
C ILE A 187 4.24 14.47 -16.82
N ALA A 188 5.10 15.35 -16.31
CA ALA A 188 5.38 16.64 -16.94
C ALA A 188 5.93 16.45 -18.38
N PHE A 189 6.78 15.45 -18.60
CA PHE A 189 7.30 15.10 -19.92
C PHE A 189 6.21 14.61 -20.87
N VAL A 190 5.29 13.75 -20.40
CA VAL A 190 4.14 13.27 -21.19
C VAL A 190 3.22 14.42 -21.56
N ILE A 191 2.86 15.26 -20.59
CA ILE A 191 2.05 16.47 -20.81
C ILE A 191 2.74 17.35 -21.85
N LYS A 192 4.01 17.72 -21.64
CA LYS A 192 4.77 18.51 -22.61
C LYS A 192 4.76 17.88 -24.00
N SER A 193 4.94 16.57 -24.10
CA SER A 193 4.96 15.85 -25.38
C SER A 193 3.61 15.89 -26.10
N ILE A 194 2.50 15.75 -25.37
CA ILE A 194 1.14 15.86 -25.92
C ILE A 194 0.88 17.30 -26.41
N PHE A 195 1.22 18.31 -25.60
CA PHE A 195 1.08 19.72 -25.96
C PHE A 195 1.96 20.12 -27.14
N PHE A 196 3.17 19.57 -27.25
CA PHE A 196 4.11 19.91 -28.32
C PHE A 196 3.78 19.20 -29.64
N LYS A 197 3.25 17.96 -29.60
CA LYS A 197 2.84 17.22 -30.80
C LYS A 197 1.46 17.61 -31.34
N SER A 198 0.55 18.06 -30.48
CA SER A 198 -0.81 18.43 -30.92
C SER A 198 -0.84 19.85 -31.50
N PHE A 199 -0.64 19.97 -32.81
CA PHE A 199 -0.75 21.24 -33.56
C PHE A 199 -2.11 21.95 -33.31
N LYS A 200 -3.18 21.17 -33.15
CA LYS A 200 -4.53 21.66 -32.83
C LYS A 200 -4.58 22.31 -31.43
N PHE A 201 -3.98 21.66 -30.43
CA PHE A 201 -3.95 22.19 -29.06
C PHE A 201 -3.05 23.43 -28.95
N ARG A 202 -1.93 23.44 -29.69
CA ARG A 202 -1.04 24.61 -29.80
C ARG A 202 -1.77 25.81 -30.41
N ARG A 203 -2.59 25.61 -31.46
CA ARG A 203 -3.46 26.66 -32.04
C ARG A 203 -4.53 27.14 -31.07
N ILE A 204 -5.25 26.23 -30.40
CA ILE A 204 -6.29 26.59 -29.43
C ILE A 204 -5.69 27.41 -28.27
N PHE A 205 -4.56 26.96 -27.73
CA PHE A 205 -3.87 27.67 -26.64
C PHE A 205 -3.42 29.08 -27.06
N VAL A 206 -2.84 29.24 -28.26
CA VAL A 206 -2.46 30.57 -28.78
C VAL A 206 -3.68 31.46 -29.01
N ILE A 207 -4.81 30.90 -29.47
CA ILE A 207 -6.06 31.65 -29.66
C ILE A 207 -6.62 32.11 -28.30
N LEU A 208 -6.71 31.22 -27.30
CA LEU A 208 -7.16 31.57 -25.95
C LEU A 208 -6.26 32.62 -25.30
N PHE A 209 -4.93 32.49 -25.47
CA PHE A 209 -3.98 33.47 -24.97
C PHE A 209 -4.15 34.84 -25.65
N ARG A 210 -4.40 34.89 -26.96
CA ARG A 210 -4.71 36.14 -27.68
C ARG A 210 -6.01 36.77 -27.21
N ILE A 211 -7.05 35.98 -26.98
CA ILE A 211 -8.34 36.46 -26.47
C ILE A 211 -8.17 37.03 -25.05
N MET A 212 -7.46 36.32 -24.18
CA MET A 212 -7.18 36.75 -22.82
C MET A 212 -6.33 38.03 -22.80
N PHE A 213 -5.27 38.11 -23.61
CA PHE A 213 -4.47 39.32 -23.77
C PHE A 213 -5.31 40.50 -24.27
N PHE A 214 -6.19 40.26 -25.25
CA PHE A 214 -7.08 41.29 -25.77
C PHE A 214 -8.06 41.77 -24.69
N ALA A 215 -8.67 40.84 -23.93
CA ALA A 215 -9.57 41.17 -22.82
C ALA A 215 -8.86 41.97 -21.72
N ILE A 216 -7.65 41.56 -21.32
CA ILE A 216 -6.83 42.28 -20.33
C ILE A 216 -6.48 43.68 -20.87
N SER A 217 -6.09 43.81 -22.13
CA SER A 217 -5.76 45.11 -22.74
C SER A 217 -6.98 46.04 -22.88
N ALA A 218 -8.17 45.48 -23.10
CA ALA A 218 -9.43 46.22 -23.18
C ALA A 218 -9.88 46.70 -21.78
N ILE A 219 -9.72 45.84 -20.77
CA ILE A 219 -9.98 46.19 -19.37
C ILE A 219 -8.99 47.26 -18.90
N ALA A 220 -7.69 47.12 -19.20
CA ALA A 220 -6.67 48.11 -18.86
C ALA A 220 -6.93 49.48 -19.52
N ARG A 221 -7.40 49.50 -20.78
CA ARG A 221 -7.83 50.73 -21.46
C ARG A 221 -9.06 51.37 -20.81
N LYS A 222 -10.05 50.57 -20.40
CA LYS A 222 -11.28 51.05 -19.77
C LYS A 222 -11.05 51.60 -18.35
N ILE A 223 -10.02 51.12 -17.66
CA ILE A 223 -9.62 51.57 -16.31
C ILE A 223 -8.69 52.81 -16.36
N GLY A 224 -8.33 53.30 -17.55
CA GLY A 224 -7.48 54.49 -17.70
C GLY A 224 -6.01 54.26 -17.35
N LEU A 225 -5.55 53.00 -17.37
CA LEU A 225 -4.18 52.59 -17.05
C LEU A 225 -3.18 52.74 -18.22
N GLN A 226 -3.62 53.25 -19.38
CA GLN A 226 -2.68 53.74 -20.41
C GLN A 226 -2.47 55.25 -20.20
N ARG A 227 -1.48 55.60 -19.37
CA ARG A 227 -0.75 56.86 -19.53
C ARG A 227 0.32 56.63 -20.60
N GLU A 228 0.31 57.52 -21.59
CA GLU A 228 1.34 57.85 -22.60
C GLU A 228 2.39 56.77 -22.95
#